data_AF-A0A7R8HD35-F1
#
_entry.id   AF-A0A7R8HD35-F1
#
_cell.length_a   1.000
_cell.length_b   1.000
_cell.length_c   1.000
_cell.angle_alpha   90.00
_cell.angle_beta   90.00
_cell.angle_gamma   90.00
#
_symmetry.space_group_name_H-M   'P 1'
#
loop_
_entity.id
_entity.type
_entity.pdbx_description
1 polymer ?
#
loop_
_entity_poly.entity_id
_entity_poly.type
_entity_poly.pdbx_seq_one_letter_code
_entity_poly.pdbx_strand_id
1 'polypeptide(L)'
;MTNQFCYEHRVNVCENCMVDNHKKCVVQSYLQWLQDSDYSPRCQFCSHQLTDQVCVRLVCYHVFHWACLDKYARSLPSDTAPAGYVCQICSECIFPPDNLVSPIADELRKTLSDVNWARAGLGMKLLDNESEIRPSAKNWPSSLSRRRMSADSIK
;
A
#
# COMPACT_ATOMS: atom_id res chain seq x y z
N MET A 1 2.00 -11.01 -21.71
CA MET A 1 3.25 -10.57 -21.06
C MET A 1 2.97 -9.19 -20.48
N THR A 2 2.96 -9.05 -19.16
CA THR A 2 2.78 -7.75 -18.51
C THR A 2 4.14 -7.06 -18.46
N ASN A 3 4.35 -6.04 -19.31
CA ASN A 3 5.61 -5.31 -19.36
C ASN A 3 5.62 -4.22 -18.28
N GLN A 4 6.13 -4.55 -17.09
CA GLN A 4 6.18 -3.65 -15.95
C GLN A 4 7.46 -2.81 -15.97
N PHE A 5 7.33 -1.53 -15.62
CA PHE A 5 8.37 -0.53 -15.73
C PHE A 5 8.49 0.30 -14.45
N CYS A 6 9.71 0.45 -13.94
CA CYS A 6 10.00 1.31 -12.80
C CYS A 6 10.20 2.75 -13.26
N TYR A 7 9.37 3.67 -12.79
CA TYR A 7 9.40 5.07 -13.23
C TYR A 7 10.59 5.83 -12.66
N GLU A 8 11.02 5.46 -11.44
CA GLU A 8 12.17 6.07 -10.76
C GLU A 8 13.50 5.73 -11.45
N HIS A 9 13.69 4.45 -11.80
CA HIS A 9 14.96 3.96 -12.36
C HIS A 9 14.94 3.84 -13.89
N ARG A 10 13.76 4.03 -14.51
CA ARG A 10 13.55 3.98 -15.96
C ARG A 10 14.01 2.68 -16.60
N VAL A 11 13.62 1.56 -15.98
CA VAL A 11 14.01 0.20 -16.36
C VAL A 11 12.82 -0.76 -16.27
N ASN A 12 12.75 -1.72 -17.19
CA ASN A 12 11.77 -2.82 -17.11
C ASN A 12 12.09 -3.70 -15.90
N VAL A 13 11.08 -4.07 -15.12
CA VAL A 13 11.24 -4.84 -13.89
C VAL A 13 10.34 -6.06 -13.88
N CYS A 14 10.85 -7.19 -13.39
CA CYS A 14 10.00 -8.34 -13.07
C CYS A 14 9.60 -8.32 -11.59
N GLU A 15 8.71 -9.22 -11.18
CA GLU A 15 8.23 -9.28 -9.79
C GLU A 15 9.35 -9.55 -8.78
N ASN A 16 10.36 -10.36 -9.13
CA ASN A 16 11.54 -10.54 -8.28
C ASN A 16 12.30 -9.22 -8.08
N CYS A 17 12.51 -8.44 -9.15
CA CYS A 17 13.10 -7.11 -9.05
C CYS A 17 12.28 -6.18 -8.15
N MET A 18 10.93 -6.25 -8.21
CA MET A 18 10.04 -5.46 -7.36
C MET A 18 10.16 -5.81 -5.88
N VAL A 19 10.34 -7.10 -5.56
CA VAL A 19 10.50 -7.57 -4.18
C VAL A 19 11.91 -7.29 -3.67
N ASP A 20 12.95 -7.37 -4.49
CA ASP A 20 14.33 -7.23 -4.01
C ASP A 20 14.83 -5.79 -4.01
N ASN A 21 14.81 -5.15 -5.18
CA ASN A 21 15.53 -3.90 -5.45
C ASN A 21 14.61 -2.69 -5.63
N HIS A 22 13.34 -2.92 -5.94
CA HIS A 22 12.36 -1.87 -6.22
C HIS A 22 11.19 -1.87 -5.22
N LYS A 23 11.42 -2.25 -3.96
CA LYS A 23 10.39 -2.39 -2.91
C LYS A 23 9.47 -1.18 -2.78
N LYS A 24 10.03 0.02 -2.90
CA LYS A 24 9.33 1.30 -2.70
C LYS A 24 9.03 2.05 -4.00
N CYS A 25 9.49 1.55 -5.14
CA CYS A 25 9.42 2.30 -6.37
C CYS A 25 8.00 2.34 -6.95
N VAL A 26 7.64 3.44 -7.61
CA VAL A 26 6.44 3.44 -8.46
C VAL A 26 6.71 2.59 -9.71
N VAL A 27 5.84 1.59 -9.91
CA VAL A 27 5.90 0.64 -11.03
C VAL A 27 4.52 0.58 -11.67
N GLN A 28 4.47 0.77 -12.98
CA GLN A 28 3.26 0.63 -13.80
C GLN A 28 3.63 0.02 -15.16
N SER A 29 2.66 -0.15 -16.05
CA SER A 29 2.94 -0.65 -17.39
C SER A 29 3.87 0.28 -18.18
N TYR A 30 4.73 -0.30 -19.01
CA TYR A 30 5.59 0.46 -19.92
C TYR A 30 4.78 1.33 -20.90
N LEU A 31 3.59 0.88 -21.31
CA LEU A 31 2.70 1.67 -22.16
C LEU A 31 2.22 2.93 -21.47
N GLN A 32 1.86 2.83 -20.18
CA GLN A 32 1.49 4.01 -19.39
C GLN A 32 2.68 4.98 -19.31
N TRP A 33 3.91 4.49 -19.15
CA TRP A 33 5.09 5.35 -19.06
C TRP A 33 5.37 6.11 -20.36
N LEU A 34 5.13 5.47 -21.51
CA LEU A 34 5.23 6.13 -22.82
C LEU A 34 4.16 7.19 -23.05
N GLN A 35 2.97 7.01 -22.46
CA GLN A 35 1.85 7.94 -22.59
C GLN A 35 1.98 9.12 -21.63
N ASP A 36 2.33 8.84 -20.37
CA ASP A 36 2.51 9.80 -19.30
C ASP A 36 3.62 9.30 -18.36
N SER A 37 4.77 9.99 -18.41
CA SER A 37 5.90 9.67 -17.55
C SER A 37 5.85 10.33 -16.17
N ASP A 38 4.85 11.19 -15.93
CA ASP A 38 4.70 11.85 -14.64
C ASP A 38 4.25 10.83 -13.59
N TYR A 39 4.87 10.88 -12.41
CA TYR A 39 4.55 9.99 -11.31
C TYR A 39 4.72 10.68 -9.96
N SER A 40 4.01 10.16 -8.95
CA SER A 40 4.12 10.64 -7.57
C SER A 40 4.68 9.53 -6.67
N PRO A 41 5.90 9.68 -6.13
CA PRO A 41 6.47 8.73 -5.17
C PRO A 41 5.91 8.94 -3.76
N ARG A 42 4.63 9.33 -3.65
CA ARG A 42 3.97 9.66 -2.39
C ARG A 42 2.91 8.62 -2.05
N CYS A 43 2.82 8.27 -0.77
CA CYS A 43 1.78 7.37 -0.30
C CYS A 43 0.39 8.03 -0.42
N GLN A 44 -0.57 7.36 -1.05
CA GLN A 44 -1.92 7.91 -1.25
C GLN A 44 -2.67 8.24 0.04
N PHE A 45 -2.35 7.56 1.15
CA PHE A 45 -3.04 7.77 2.43
C PHE A 45 -2.57 9.01 3.20
N CYS A 46 -1.29 9.38 3.07
CA CYS A 46 -0.70 10.47 3.89
C CYS A 46 0.03 11.53 3.07
N SER A 47 0.21 11.34 1.77
CA SER A 47 0.91 12.24 0.84
C SER A 47 2.40 12.51 1.16
N HIS A 48 3.01 11.72 2.05
CA HIS A 48 4.45 11.74 2.33
C HIS A 48 5.22 10.79 1.39
N GLN A 49 6.55 10.94 1.29
CA GLN A 49 7.33 10.12 0.36
C GLN A 49 7.34 8.66 0.81
N LEU A 50 7.21 7.73 -0.14
CA LEU A 50 7.24 6.28 0.12
C LEU A 50 8.55 5.85 0.80
N THR A 51 9.64 6.57 0.54
CA THR A 51 10.96 6.29 1.14
C THR A 51 10.99 6.49 2.65
N ASP A 52 10.09 7.28 3.22
CA ASP A 52 10.14 7.75 4.61
C ASP A 52 9.85 6.64 5.63
N GLN A 53 9.07 5.62 5.26
CA GLN A 53 8.69 4.53 6.18
C GLN A 53 8.76 3.15 5.51
N VAL A 54 8.42 2.11 6.27
CA VAL A 54 8.24 0.77 5.74
C VAL A 54 7.01 0.77 4.83
N CYS A 55 7.18 0.19 3.65
CA CYS A 55 6.11 0.09 2.66
C CYS A 55 5.66 -1.36 2.47
N VAL A 56 4.45 -1.48 1.96
CA VAL A 56 3.88 -2.72 1.46
C VAL A 56 3.47 -2.50 0.00
N ARG A 57 3.77 -3.47 -0.85
CA ARG A 57 3.35 -3.50 -2.25
C ARG A 57 2.19 -4.48 -2.39
N LEU A 58 1.10 -4.03 -2.99
CA LEU A 58 -0.05 -4.88 -3.30
C LEU A 58 0.20 -5.69 -4.58
N VAL A 59 -0.62 -6.72 -4.83
CA VAL A 59 -0.58 -7.50 -6.08
C VAL A 59 -0.88 -6.67 -7.33
N CYS A 60 -1.61 -5.56 -7.17
CA CYS A 60 -1.84 -4.55 -8.21
C CYS A 60 -0.64 -3.59 -8.42
N TYR A 61 0.51 -3.90 -7.80
CA TYR A 61 1.77 -3.15 -7.83
C TYR A 61 1.77 -1.77 -7.18
N HIS A 62 0.64 -1.25 -6.70
CA HIS A 62 0.62 -0.02 -5.91
C HIS A 62 1.32 -0.19 -4.56
N VAL A 63 1.99 0.86 -4.10
CA VAL A 63 2.79 0.88 -2.88
C VAL A 63 2.21 1.86 -1.89
N PHE A 64 2.09 1.43 -0.64
CA PHE A 64 1.65 2.28 0.47
C PHE A 64 2.59 2.12 1.66
N HIS A 65 2.62 3.10 2.56
CA HIS A 65 3.20 2.86 3.87
C HIS A 65 2.41 1.77 4.60
N TRP A 66 3.11 0.82 5.21
CA TRP A 66 2.47 -0.29 5.90
C TRP A 66 1.58 0.21 7.06
N ALA A 67 2.10 1.16 7.85
CA ALA A 67 1.33 1.80 8.92
C ALA A 67 0.07 2.52 8.41
N CYS A 68 0.10 3.10 7.21
CA CYS A 68 -1.06 3.75 6.63
C CYS A 68 -2.11 2.74 6.16
N LEU A 69 -1.69 1.63 5.54
CA LEU A 69 -2.60 0.58 5.11
C LEU A 69 -3.27 -0.10 6.33
N ASP A 70 -2.50 -0.41 7.39
CA ASP A 70 -3.03 -0.98 8.63
C ASP A 70 -4.05 -0.04 9.29
N LYS A 71 -3.74 1.28 9.37
CA LYS A 71 -4.68 2.28 9.88
C LYS A 71 -5.98 2.34 9.07
N TYR A 72 -5.87 2.29 7.74
CA TYR A 72 -7.05 2.25 6.85
C TYR A 72 -7.90 1.01 7.11
N ALA A 73 -7.28 -0.17 7.10
CA ALA A 73 -7.98 -1.43 7.28
C ALA A 73 -8.72 -1.50 8.63
N ARG A 74 -8.10 -1.01 9.71
CA ARG A 74 -8.72 -0.95 11.05
C ARG A 74 -9.80 0.12 11.20
N SER A 75 -9.86 1.10 10.30
CA SER A 75 -10.92 2.11 10.29
C SER A 75 -12.22 1.60 9.65
N LEU A 76 -12.16 0.46 8.96
CA LEU A 76 -13.33 -0.19 8.37
C LEU A 76 -14.17 -0.88 9.47
N PRO A 77 -15.49 -1.07 9.23
CA PRO A 77 -16.35 -1.82 10.13
C PRO A 77 -15.81 -3.23 10.46
N SER A 78 -16.06 -3.72 11.67
CA SER A 78 -15.56 -5.03 12.12
C SER A 78 -16.14 -6.22 11.34
N ASP A 79 -17.28 -6.02 10.66
CA ASP A 79 -17.96 -7.00 9.80
C ASP A 79 -17.59 -6.86 8.32
N THR A 80 -16.57 -6.04 7.99
CA THR A 80 -16.09 -5.88 6.62
C THR A 80 -15.61 -7.21 6.06
N ALA A 81 -16.30 -7.70 5.04
CA ALA A 81 -15.90 -8.89 4.30
C ALA A 81 -14.55 -8.68 3.58
N PRO A 82 -13.78 -9.75 3.27
CA PRO A 82 -12.46 -9.62 2.63
C PRO A 82 -12.47 -8.76 1.35
N ALA A 83 -13.53 -8.88 0.53
CA ALA A 83 -13.70 -8.09 -0.69
C ALA A 83 -13.90 -6.57 -0.46
N GLY A 84 -14.25 -6.16 0.77
CA GLY A 84 -14.39 -4.75 1.14
C GLY A 84 -13.05 -4.05 1.37
N TYR A 85 -11.95 -4.81 1.51
CA TYR A 85 -10.62 -4.24 1.65
C TYR A 85 -10.01 -4.02 0.26
N VAL A 86 -10.03 -2.76 -0.20
CA VAL A 86 -9.65 -2.41 -1.57
C VAL A 86 -8.50 -1.40 -1.62
N CYS A 87 -7.70 -1.51 -2.68
CA CYS A 87 -6.66 -0.56 -3.03
C CYS A 87 -7.27 0.83 -3.29
N GLN A 88 -6.73 1.88 -2.68
CA GLN A 88 -7.25 3.25 -2.83
C GLN A 88 -6.86 3.93 -4.15
N ILE A 89 -6.25 3.21 -5.09
CA ILE A 89 -5.87 3.73 -6.41
C ILE A 89 -6.66 3.03 -7.52
N CYS A 90 -6.74 1.69 -7.50
CA CYS A 90 -7.42 0.90 -8.53
C CYS A 90 -8.64 0.10 -8.06
N SER A 91 -8.99 0.18 -6.77
CA SER A 91 -10.10 -0.56 -6.16
C SER A 91 -10.00 -2.09 -6.22
N GLU A 92 -8.86 -2.65 -6.63
CA GLU A 92 -8.61 -4.10 -6.53
C GLU A 92 -8.52 -4.56 -5.07
N CYS A 93 -8.95 -5.80 -4.82
CA CYS A 93 -8.85 -6.43 -3.49
C CYS A 93 -7.39 -6.46 -3.02
N ILE A 94 -7.15 -6.10 -1.76
CA ILE A 94 -5.79 -6.12 -1.20
C ILE A 94 -5.29 -7.53 -0.86
N PHE A 95 -6.21 -8.50 -0.70
CA PHE A 95 -5.85 -9.88 -0.41
C PHE A 95 -5.45 -10.62 -1.68
N PRO A 96 -4.25 -11.22 -1.73
CA PRO A 96 -3.87 -12.09 -2.84
C PRO A 96 -4.83 -13.28 -2.99
N PRO A 97 -5.22 -13.66 -4.22
CA PRO A 97 -5.89 -14.93 -4.45
C PRO A 97 -5.04 -16.12 -3.99
N ASP A 98 -5.67 -17.15 -3.42
CA ASP A 98 -4.97 -18.33 -2.87
C ASP A 98 -4.16 -19.09 -3.94
N ASN A 99 -4.68 -19.13 -5.17
CA ASN A 99 -4.04 -19.79 -6.30
C ASN A 99 -3.01 -18.92 -7.02
N LEU A 100 -2.82 -17.66 -6.59
CA LEU A 100 -1.83 -16.77 -7.20
C LEU A 100 -0.43 -17.10 -6.68
N VAL A 101 0.41 -17.66 -7.55
CA VAL A 101 1.84 -17.89 -7.30
C VAL A 101 2.63 -16.73 -7.89
N SER A 102 3.17 -15.87 -7.03
CA SER A 102 3.90 -14.66 -7.40
C SER A 102 4.80 -14.25 -6.23
N PRO A 103 6.06 -13.84 -6.46
CA PRO A 103 6.94 -13.30 -5.41
C PRO A 103 6.31 -12.15 -4.63
N ILE A 104 5.54 -11.28 -5.29
CA ILE A 104 4.86 -10.16 -4.65
C ILE A 104 3.71 -10.66 -3.78
N ALA A 105 2.92 -11.63 -4.29
CA ALA A 105 1.85 -12.24 -3.52
C ALA A 105 2.38 -12.95 -2.26
N ASP A 106 3.53 -13.63 -2.36
CA ASP A 106 4.17 -14.31 -1.24
C ASP A 106 4.67 -13.32 -0.18
N GLU A 107 5.33 -12.23 -0.59
CA GLU A 107 5.79 -11.19 0.32
C GLU A 107 4.62 -10.45 0.98
N LEU A 108 3.55 -10.22 0.22
CA LEU A 108 2.33 -9.60 0.74
C LEU A 108 1.64 -10.51 1.76
N ARG A 109 1.50 -11.81 1.47
CA ARG A 109 0.93 -12.79 2.42
C ARG A 109 1.72 -12.82 3.73
N LYS A 110 3.05 -12.80 3.68
CA LYS A 110 3.90 -12.73 4.88
C LYS A 110 3.57 -11.48 5.71
N THR A 111 3.60 -10.31 5.07
CA THR A 111 3.30 -9.03 5.74
C THR A 111 1.88 -9.00 6.33
N LEU A 112 0.88 -9.49 5.58
CA LEU A 112 -0.50 -9.54 6.04
C LEU A 112 -0.70 -10.56 7.18
N SER A 113 0.09 -11.62 7.24
CA SER A 113 -0.02 -12.63 8.29
C SER A 113 0.35 -12.12 9.70
N ASP A 114 0.95 -10.93 9.79
CA ASP A 114 1.37 -10.30 11.05
C ASP A 114 0.23 -9.59 11.80
N VAL A 115 -0.89 -9.27 11.13
CA VAL A 115 -2.00 -8.47 11.70
C VAL A 115 -3.36 -9.14 11.60
N ASN A 116 -4.17 -9.01 12.64
CA ASN A 116 -5.38 -9.82 12.81
C ASN A 116 -6.50 -9.52 11.81
N TRP A 117 -6.68 -8.25 11.41
CA TRP A 117 -7.68 -7.89 10.40
C TRP A 117 -7.38 -8.60 9.07
N ALA A 118 -6.10 -8.75 8.73
CA ALA A 118 -5.68 -9.35 7.48
C ALA A 118 -5.71 -10.88 7.57
N ARG A 119 -5.32 -11.46 8.70
CA ARG A 119 -5.46 -12.89 8.97
C ARG A 119 -6.90 -13.36 8.83
N ALA A 120 -7.86 -12.60 9.36
CA ALA A 120 -9.28 -12.87 9.15
C ALA A 120 -9.66 -12.86 7.67
N GLY A 121 -9.16 -11.87 6.91
CA GLY A 121 -9.37 -11.77 5.47
C GLY A 121 -8.76 -12.90 4.64
N LEU A 122 -7.64 -13.46 5.11
CA LEU A 122 -6.94 -14.61 4.52
C LEU A 122 -7.46 -15.97 5.03
N GLY A 123 -8.51 -16.01 5.86
CA GLY A 123 -9.03 -17.26 6.43
C GLY A 123 -8.08 -17.93 7.44
N MET A 124 -7.11 -17.20 7.98
CA MET A 124 -6.15 -17.68 8.97
C MET A 124 -6.68 -17.54 10.39
N LYS A 125 -6.21 -18.40 11.31
CA LYS A 125 -6.51 -18.26 12.75
C LYS A 125 -5.97 -16.94 13.29
N LEU A 126 -6.73 -16.25 14.13
CA LEU A 126 -6.27 -15.01 14.77
C LEU A 126 -5.11 -15.28 15.73
N LEU A 127 -4.26 -14.27 15.87
CA LEU A 127 -3.18 -14.20 16.84
C LEU A 127 -3.70 -13.64 18.16
N ASP A 128 -3.12 -14.09 19.26
CA ASP A 128 -3.28 -13.42 20.56
C ASP A 128 -2.64 -12.03 20.48
N ASN A 129 -3.18 -11.06 21.23
CA ASN A 129 -2.75 -9.65 21.13
C ASN A 129 -1.24 -9.44 21.33
N GLU A 130 -0.57 -10.26 22.13
CA GLU A 130 0.88 -10.16 22.37
C GLU A 130 1.73 -10.66 21.18
N SER A 131 1.14 -11.47 20.31
CA SER A 131 1.80 -12.06 19.15
C SER A 131 1.53 -11.30 17.85
N GLU A 132 0.57 -10.37 17.83
CA GLU A 132 0.27 -9.53 16.68
C GLU A 132 1.36 -8.47 16.46
N ILE A 133 2.04 -8.50 15.31
CA ILE A 133 3.11 -7.56 14.98
C ILE A 133 2.51 -6.38 14.20
N ARG A 134 2.15 -5.33 14.93
CA ARG A 134 1.59 -4.12 14.32
C ARG A 134 2.68 -3.18 13.81
N PRO A 135 2.47 -2.51 12.66
CA PRO A 135 3.38 -1.45 12.26
C PRO A 135 3.39 -0.32 13.30
N SER A 136 4.57 -0.03 13.84
CA SER A 136 4.77 1.19 14.61
C SER A 136 4.75 2.38 13.65
N ALA A 137 3.69 3.18 13.70
CA ALA A 137 3.72 4.53 13.16
C ALA A 137 4.77 5.29 13.96
N LYS A 138 5.97 5.50 13.41
CA LYS A 138 6.92 6.44 14.00
C LYS A 138 6.16 7.76 14.17
N ASN A 139 6.07 8.26 15.41
CA ASN A 139 5.39 9.51 15.77
C ASN A 139 5.84 10.63 14.83
N TRP A 140 5.04 10.92 13.81
CA TRP A 140 5.21 12.11 13.01
C TRP A 140 4.32 13.20 13.61
N PRO A 141 4.84 14.42 13.83
CA PRO A 141 4.08 15.48 14.48
C PRO A 141 2.81 15.73 13.67
N SER A 142 1.69 15.78 14.39
CA SER A 142 0.37 16.17 13.93
C SER A 142 0.30 17.67 13.59
N SER A 143 1.28 18.21 12.88
CA SER A 143 1.31 19.58 12.41
C SER A 143 1.17 19.66 10.88
N LEU A 144 0.11 19.06 10.37
CA LEU A 144 -0.65 19.70 9.29
C LEU A 144 -1.95 20.20 9.92
N SER A 145 -1.77 21.31 10.63
CA SER A 145 -2.79 22.28 10.96
C SER A 145 -3.77 22.42 9.80
N ARG A 146 -5.00 21.98 10.06
CA ARG A 146 -6.24 22.74 9.79
C ARG A 146 -5.99 23.92 8.85
N ARG A 147 -6.04 23.70 7.52
CA ARG A 147 -6.27 24.82 6.59
C ARG A 147 -7.65 25.34 6.93
N ARG A 148 -7.68 26.41 7.71
CA ARG A 148 -8.85 27.23 7.96
C ARG A 148 -9.42 27.59 6.60
N MET A 149 -10.68 27.22 6.35
CA MET A 149 -11.48 27.95 5.39
C MET A 149 -11.51 29.40 5.87
N SER A 150 -10.84 30.30 5.15
CA SER A 150 -11.04 31.73 5.33
C SER A 150 -12.21 32.12 4.44
N ALA A 151 -13.39 32.15 5.03
CA ALA A 151 -14.47 33.02 4.59
C ALA A 151 -14.23 34.43 5.17
N ASP A 152 -14.58 35.42 4.36
CA ASP A 152 -14.89 36.82 4.64
C ASP A 152 -13.78 37.88 4.84
N SER A 153 -13.80 38.79 3.84
CA SER A 153 -13.91 40.25 3.92
C SER A 153 -12.75 41.09 4.46
N ILE A 154 -12.23 41.98 3.61
CA ILE A 154 -12.37 43.45 3.69
C ILE A 154 -11.49 44.09 2.59
N LYS A 155 -12.12 44.54 1.51
CA LYS A 155 -12.06 45.91 0.98
C LYS A 155 -13.04 46.05 -0.19
#